data_AF-A0A3M6I128-F1
#
_entry.id   AF-A0A3M6I128-F1
#
_cell.length_a   1.000
_cell.length_b   1.000
_cell.length_c   1.000
_cell.angle_alpha   90.00
_cell.angle_beta   90.00
_cell.angle_gamma   90.00
#
_symmetry.space_group_name_H-M   'P 1'
#
loop_
_entity.id
_entity.type
_entity.pdbx_description
1 polymer ?
#
loop_
_entity_poly.entity_id
_entity_poly.type
_entity_poly.pdbx_seq_one_letter_code
_entity_poly.pdbx_strand_id
1 'polypeptide(L)'
;MPYGPDTTPVEEFNFVESVDGRDHNKYLWMNAAYALGTRVTDAFSRYGWCVAIRGVEGGGLVEGLPTHTFKTDDGEIALKCPTEIAITDRREKELSDLGFIPLVHCKGTDYAAFFGTQSTQKQKQYNTDIANANARLSAQLQYIFATSRIAHYMKAIMRDKIGSFASRKDVELFLNKWLSSYVLLDDTASQEAKAKFPLREARAEVFEVPGKPGVYKAVTYLRPHYQLDELTASLRLVAELPQSTRG
;
A
#
# COMPACT_ATOMS: atom_id res chain seq x y z
N MET A 1 17.94 -18.10 8.36
CA MET A 1 17.86 -19.52 8.75
C MET A 1 19.01 -19.77 9.70
N PRO A 2 18.80 -20.39 10.88
CA PRO A 2 19.90 -20.78 11.75
C PRO A 2 20.85 -21.75 11.04
N TYR A 3 22.14 -21.70 11.37
CA TYR A 3 23.13 -22.62 10.82
C TYR A 3 23.06 -24.00 11.47
N GLY A 4 23.14 -25.05 10.66
CA GLY A 4 23.18 -26.43 11.14
C GLY A 4 23.19 -27.46 9.99
N PRO A 5 23.59 -28.72 10.28
CA PRO A 5 23.68 -29.78 9.27
C PRO A 5 22.35 -30.05 8.53
N ASP A 6 21.23 -29.96 9.25
CA ASP A 6 19.89 -30.22 8.72
C ASP A 6 19.21 -28.97 8.11
N THR A 7 19.85 -27.80 8.20
CA THR A 7 19.30 -26.51 7.76
C THR A 7 20.25 -25.81 6.79
N THR A 8 21.08 -24.89 7.28
CA THR A 8 22.11 -24.21 6.47
C THR A 8 23.48 -24.61 6.99
N PRO A 9 24.18 -25.56 6.34
CA PRO A 9 25.49 -26.00 6.79
C PRO A 9 26.56 -24.93 6.51
N VAL A 10 27.60 -24.91 7.35
CA VAL A 10 28.83 -24.13 7.14
C VAL A 10 29.85 -25.04 6.45
N GLU A 11 30.61 -24.52 5.48
CA GLU A 11 31.54 -25.33 4.68
C GLU A 11 32.82 -25.69 5.44
N GLU A 12 33.32 -24.79 6.29
CA GLU A 12 34.64 -24.90 6.92
C GLU A 12 34.69 -25.85 8.11
N PHE A 13 33.61 -25.95 8.88
CA PHE A 13 33.54 -26.81 10.05
C PHE A 13 32.08 -27.15 10.39
N ASN A 14 31.90 -28.23 11.16
CA ASN A 14 30.59 -28.66 11.63
C ASN A 14 30.05 -27.72 12.72
N PHE A 15 29.46 -26.60 12.29
CA PHE A 15 28.82 -25.62 13.15
C PHE A 15 27.34 -25.93 13.34
N VAL A 16 26.88 -25.84 14.59
CA VAL A 16 25.47 -25.95 14.96
C VAL A 16 25.12 -24.72 15.79
N GLU A 17 24.27 -23.86 15.23
CA GLU A 17 23.81 -22.66 15.94
C GLU A 17 22.86 -23.06 17.06
N SER A 18 23.03 -22.46 18.25
CA SER A 18 22.29 -22.84 19.46
C SER A 18 20.87 -22.24 19.49
N VAL A 19 20.04 -22.58 18.51
CA VAL A 19 18.66 -22.07 18.37
C VAL A 19 17.65 -23.21 18.51
N ASP A 20 16.76 -23.10 19.51
CA ASP A 20 15.79 -24.14 19.86
C ASP A 20 14.34 -23.81 19.45
N GLY A 21 14.13 -22.67 18.75
CA GLY A 21 12.81 -22.18 18.38
C GLY A 21 12.10 -21.35 19.46
N ARG A 22 12.56 -21.38 20.71
CA ARG A 22 11.85 -20.78 21.84
C ARG A 22 12.33 -19.36 22.12
N ASP A 23 13.64 -19.16 22.16
CA ASP A 23 14.24 -17.85 22.41
C ASP A 23 14.33 -17.02 21.12
N HIS A 24 13.54 -15.95 21.05
CA HIS A 24 13.52 -15.03 19.91
C HIS A 24 14.84 -14.25 19.76
N ASN A 25 15.58 -14.02 20.85
CA ASN A 25 16.81 -13.21 20.81
C ASN A 25 17.97 -13.91 20.12
N LYS A 26 17.85 -15.21 19.86
CA LYS A 26 18.84 -16.00 19.15
C LYS A 26 18.65 -16.00 17.62
N TYR A 27 17.57 -15.39 17.13
CA TYR A 27 17.35 -15.23 15.70
C TYR A 27 17.90 -13.89 15.23
N LEU A 28 18.51 -13.90 14.04
CA LEU A 28 18.89 -12.69 13.34
C LEU A 28 17.66 -12.08 12.64
N TRP A 29 16.96 -11.18 13.33
CA TRP A 29 15.80 -10.49 12.80
C TRP A 29 16.18 -9.39 11.81
N MET A 30 15.29 -9.15 10.83
CA MET A 30 15.41 -8.06 9.87
C MET A 30 14.27 -7.07 10.08
N ASN A 31 14.56 -5.79 9.90
CA ASN A 31 13.53 -4.75 9.95
C ASN A 31 12.51 -4.90 8.79
N ALA A 32 11.22 -5.03 9.13
CA ALA A 32 10.12 -5.16 8.19
C ALA A 32 10.00 -3.98 7.20
N ALA A 33 10.58 -2.81 7.51
CA ALA A 33 10.66 -1.68 6.59
C ALA A 33 11.37 -2.05 5.27
N TYR A 34 12.37 -2.93 5.30
CA TYR A 34 13.00 -3.43 4.07
C TYR A 34 12.03 -4.26 3.24
N ALA A 35 11.24 -5.13 3.87
CA ALA A 35 10.21 -5.90 3.17
C ALA A 35 9.19 -4.97 2.48
N LEU A 36 8.70 -3.94 3.18
CA LEU A 36 7.83 -2.91 2.59
C LEU A 36 8.52 -2.16 1.44
N GLY A 37 9.80 -1.82 1.60
CA GLY A 37 10.62 -1.18 0.56
C GLY A 37 10.72 -2.02 -0.71
N THR A 38 10.81 -3.36 -0.59
CA THR A 38 10.75 -4.24 -1.77
C THR A 38 9.40 -4.16 -2.47
N ARG A 39 8.28 -4.10 -1.72
CA ARG A 39 6.93 -3.98 -2.32
C ARG A 39 6.76 -2.65 -3.07
N VAL A 40 7.26 -1.56 -2.50
CA VAL A 40 7.28 -0.25 -3.16
C VAL A 40 8.08 -0.28 -4.47
N THR A 41 9.27 -0.90 -4.44
CA THR A 41 10.14 -1.01 -5.63
C THR A 41 9.53 -1.92 -6.69
N ASP A 42 8.95 -3.05 -6.29
CA ASP A 42 8.28 -3.99 -7.21
C ASP A 42 7.06 -3.34 -7.89
N ALA A 43 6.20 -2.66 -7.11
CA ALA A 43 5.07 -1.91 -7.63
C ALA A 43 5.52 -0.86 -8.67
N PHE A 44 6.59 -0.12 -8.34
CA PHE A 44 7.16 0.84 -9.26
C PHE A 44 7.71 0.20 -10.55
N SER A 45 8.46 -0.90 -10.43
CA SER A 45 9.04 -1.59 -11.58
C SER A 45 7.98 -2.18 -12.52
N ARG A 46 6.87 -2.69 -11.98
CA ARG A 46 5.81 -3.34 -12.77
C ARG A 46 4.84 -2.35 -13.40
N TYR A 47 4.48 -1.31 -12.65
CA TYR A 47 3.35 -0.43 -13.00
C TYR A 47 3.75 1.02 -13.25
N GLY A 48 4.97 1.41 -12.90
CA GLY A 48 5.40 2.82 -12.91
C GLY A 48 4.84 3.63 -11.73
N TRP A 49 4.12 2.99 -10.81
CA TRP A 49 3.43 3.62 -9.67
C TRP A 49 3.57 2.78 -8.40
N CYS A 50 3.70 3.44 -7.26
CA CYS A 50 3.81 2.77 -5.96
C CYS A 50 2.45 2.61 -5.27
N VAL A 51 1.42 2.19 -6.02
CA VAL A 51 0.03 2.08 -5.52
C VAL A 51 -0.37 0.65 -5.13
N ALA A 52 0.30 -0.35 -5.70
CA ALA A 52 0.06 -1.76 -5.47
C ALA A 52 1.04 -2.32 -4.42
N ILE A 53 0.87 -1.90 -3.17
CA ILE A 53 1.80 -2.21 -2.06
C ILE A 53 1.12 -2.81 -0.82
N ARG A 54 -0.18 -3.13 -0.91
CA ARG A 54 -0.98 -3.64 0.20
C ARG A 54 -1.94 -4.72 -0.26
N GLY A 55 -2.41 -5.57 0.64
CA GLY A 55 -3.26 -6.72 0.36
C GLY A 55 -2.49 -7.90 -0.25
N VAL A 56 -3.00 -9.12 -0.04
CA VAL A 56 -2.40 -10.36 -0.57
C VAL A 56 -2.34 -10.32 -2.10
N GLU A 57 -3.48 -10.06 -2.74
CA GLU A 57 -3.54 -9.91 -4.20
C GLU A 57 -3.13 -8.51 -4.65
N GLY A 58 -3.19 -7.53 -3.74
CA GLY A 58 -2.98 -6.10 -3.97
C GLY A 58 -1.50 -5.64 -4.12
N GLY A 59 -0.55 -6.57 -4.05
CA GLY A 59 0.90 -6.31 -4.14
C GLY A 59 1.62 -6.14 -2.79
N GLY A 60 0.93 -6.43 -1.67
CA GLY A 60 1.50 -6.41 -0.32
C GLY A 60 2.08 -7.75 0.16
N LEU A 61 1.96 -8.83 -0.62
CA LEU A 61 2.47 -10.16 -0.30
C LEU A 61 4.01 -10.18 -0.31
N VAL A 62 4.62 -10.72 0.73
CA VAL A 62 6.06 -10.97 0.90
C VAL A 62 6.27 -12.47 0.95
N GLU A 63 7.13 -12.98 0.08
CA GLU A 63 7.33 -14.41 -0.14
C GLU A 63 8.76 -14.84 0.17
N GLY A 64 8.96 -16.15 0.38
CA GLY A 64 10.27 -16.73 0.64
C GLY A 64 10.83 -16.37 2.02
N LEU A 65 9.97 -16.23 3.02
CA LEU A 65 10.43 -15.99 4.39
C LEU A 65 11.11 -17.24 4.96
N PRO A 66 12.19 -17.09 5.76
CA PRO A 66 12.86 -18.25 6.36
C PRO A 66 11.94 -19.05 7.29
N THR A 67 11.78 -20.34 7.01
CA THR A 67 10.90 -21.26 7.74
C THR A 67 11.70 -22.26 8.58
N HIS A 68 12.12 -21.84 9.77
CA HIS A 68 12.83 -22.74 10.69
C HIS A 68 11.84 -23.65 11.42
N THR A 69 11.99 -24.97 11.29
CA THR A 69 11.19 -25.96 12.04
C THR A 69 11.96 -26.48 13.25
N PHE A 70 11.26 -26.73 14.35
CA PHE A 70 11.85 -27.24 15.58
C PHE A 70 10.90 -28.23 16.27
N LYS A 71 11.45 -29.11 17.11
CA LYS A 71 10.65 -30.03 17.91
C LYS A 71 10.16 -29.35 19.19
N THR A 72 8.86 -29.44 19.44
CA THR A 72 8.22 -28.99 20.67
C THR A 72 8.42 -30.00 21.81
N ASP A 73 8.11 -29.61 23.05
CA ASP A 73 8.19 -30.50 24.22
C ASP A 73 7.27 -31.73 24.09
N ASP A 74 6.17 -31.59 23.34
CA ASP A 74 5.22 -32.67 23.06
C ASP A 74 5.68 -33.57 21.89
N GLY A 75 6.87 -33.31 21.32
CA GLY A 75 7.46 -34.07 20.22
C GLY A 75 6.95 -33.69 18.82
N GLU A 76 6.00 -32.76 18.71
CA GLU A 76 5.49 -32.26 17.45
C GLU A 76 6.51 -31.34 16.76
N ILE A 77 6.56 -31.37 15.42
CA ILE A 77 7.36 -30.45 14.63
C ILE A 77 6.55 -29.16 14.45
N ALA A 78 7.03 -28.07 15.02
CA ALA A 78 6.44 -26.75 14.89
C ALA A 78 7.28 -25.87 13.96
N LEU A 79 6.60 -24.99 13.23
CA LEU A 79 7.21 -23.94 12.43
C LEU A 79 7.41 -22.69 13.31
N LYS A 80 8.62 -22.16 13.36
CA LYS A 80 8.88 -20.84 13.93
C LYS A 80 8.24 -19.78 13.02
N CYS A 81 7.44 -18.90 13.61
CA CYS A 81 6.85 -17.77 12.90
C CYS A 81 7.99 -16.90 12.31
N PRO A 82 7.98 -16.62 10.99
CA PRO A 82 8.98 -15.76 10.35
C PRO A 82 8.83 -14.27 10.71
N THR A 83 7.70 -13.87 11.29
CA THR A 83 7.53 -12.60 12.01
C THR A 83 7.64 -12.86 13.51
N GLU A 84 8.04 -11.88 14.32
CA GLU A 84 8.27 -12.08 15.75
C GLU A 84 7.04 -12.62 16.49
N ILE A 85 5.85 -12.27 15.99
CA ILE A 85 4.58 -12.75 16.50
C ILE A 85 3.57 -12.92 15.36
N ALA A 86 2.65 -13.88 15.50
CA ALA A 86 1.49 -14.00 14.64
C ALA A 86 0.44 -12.95 15.04
N ILE A 87 0.06 -12.08 14.11
CA ILE A 87 -0.90 -11.01 14.32
C ILE A 87 -2.27 -11.48 13.80
N THR A 88 -3.29 -11.47 14.66
CA THR A 88 -4.68 -11.73 14.24
C THR A 88 -5.27 -10.52 13.52
N ASP A 89 -6.25 -10.72 12.63
CA ASP A 89 -6.94 -9.65 11.88
C ASP A 89 -7.41 -8.49 12.75
N ARG A 90 -7.98 -8.77 13.94
CA ARG A 90 -8.39 -7.71 14.88
C ARG A 90 -7.21 -6.83 15.33
N ARG A 91 -6.06 -7.44 15.63
CA ARG A 91 -4.85 -6.73 16.07
C ARG A 91 -4.19 -5.99 14.91
N GLU A 92 -4.22 -6.57 13.70
CA GLU A 92 -3.80 -5.87 12.47
C GLU A 92 -4.57 -4.55 12.34
N LYS A 93 -5.91 -4.62 12.44
CA LYS A 93 -6.77 -3.44 12.33
C LYS A 93 -6.49 -2.40 13.42
N GLU A 94 -6.35 -2.83 14.67
CA GLU A 94 -6.01 -1.95 15.80
C GLU A 94 -4.66 -1.23 15.59
N LEU A 95 -3.65 -1.94 15.09
CA LEU A 95 -2.34 -1.36 14.77
C LEU A 95 -2.41 -0.38 13.59
N SER A 96 -3.14 -0.76 12.54
CA SER A 96 -3.38 0.06 11.36
C SER A 96 -4.08 1.38 11.72
N ASP A 97 -5.09 1.34 12.59
CA ASP A 97 -5.79 2.52 13.10
C ASP A 97 -4.90 3.45 13.95
N LEU A 98 -3.83 2.91 14.53
CA LEU A 98 -2.81 3.66 15.25
C LEU A 98 -1.68 4.18 14.34
N GLY A 99 -1.74 3.91 13.03
CA GLY A 99 -0.76 4.36 12.05
C GLY A 99 0.48 3.46 11.92
N PHE A 100 0.39 2.21 12.36
CA PHE A 100 1.41 1.20 12.12
C PHE A 100 1.13 0.42 10.83
N ILE A 101 2.19 -0.16 10.27
CA ILE A 101 2.14 -1.03 9.09
C ILE A 101 2.58 -2.43 9.53
N PRO A 102 1.66 -3.28 10.01
CA PRO A 102 1.99 -4.63 10.44
C PRO A 102 2.29 -5.55 9.26
N LEU A 103 3.38 -6.31 9.33
CA LEU A 103 3.63 -7.44 8.46
C LEU A 103 2.97 -8.68 9.08
N VAL A 104 1.91 -9.17 8.46
CA VAL A 104 1.10 -10.28 9.03
C VAL A 104 1.51 -11.59 8.38
N HIS A 105 2.07 -12.51 9.17
CA HIS A 105 2.42 -13.85 8.71
C HIS A 105 1.19 -14.71 8.44
N CYS A 106 1.18 -15.38 7.28
CA CYS A 106 0.18 -16.37 6.92
C CYS A 106 0.52 -17.69 7.63
N LYS A 107 -0.33 -18.09 8.59
CA LYS A 107 -0.08 -19.28 9.41
C LYS A 107 0.16 -20.52 8.56
N GLY A 108 1.29 -21.20 8.81
CA GLY A 108 1.65 -22.45 8.16
C GLY A 108 2.25 -22.30 6.76
N THR A 109 2.48 -21.08 6.28
CA THR A 109 3.18 -20.82 5.01
C THR A 109 4.46 -20.04 5.25
N ASP A 110 5.25 -19.83 4.20
CA ASP A 110 6.44 -18.97 4.16
C ASP A 110 6.10 -17.53 3.68
N TYR A 111 4.82 -17.17 3.69
CA TYR A 111 4.32 -15.89 3.20
C TYR A 111 3.88 -14.98 4.34
N ALA A 112 4.04 -13.68 4.16
CA ALA A 112 3.41 -12.65 4.99
C ALA A 112 2.84 -11.56 4.10
N ALA A 113 1.92 -10.74 4.60
CA ALA A 113 1.34 -9.65 3.81
C ALA A 113 1.18 -8.37 4.64
N PHE A 114 1.34 -7.24 3.95
CA PHE A 114 0.89 -5.94 4.45
C PHE A 114 -0.56 -5.73 4.03
N PHE A 115 -1.52 -5.83 4.95
CA PHE A 115 -2.95 -5.63 4.61
C PHE A 115 -3.33 -4.16 4.48
N GLY A 116 -2.73 -3.29 5.30
CA GLY A 116 -2.85 -1.84 5.24
C GLY A 116 -1.48 -1.15 5.22
N THR A 117 -1.43 0.03 4.60
CA THR A 117 -0.24 0.89 4.57
C THR A 117 -0.61 2.31 5.05
N GLN A 118 -1.09 2.39 6.29
CA GLN A 118 -1.41 3.66 6.93
C GLN A 118 -0.12 4.43 7.27
N SER A 119 -0.16 5.74 7.11
CA SER A 119 0.85 6.63 7.65
C SER A 119 0.62 6.87 9.15
N THR A 120 1.58 7.52 9.81
CA THR A 120 1.48 7.92 11.21
C THR A 120 0.52 9.10 11.44
N GLN A 121 -0.10 9.64 10.38
CA GLN A 121 -1.04 10.75 10.49
C GLN A 121 -2.36 10.29 11.11
N LYS A 122 -2.69 10.82 12.29
CA LYS A 122 -4.03 10.68 12.87
C LYS A 122 -5.06 11.46 12.06
N GLN A 123 -6.06 10.77 11.51
CA GLN A 123 -7.11 11.40 10.72
C GLN A 123 -8.01 12.26 11.60
N LYS A 124 -8.24 13.51 11.20
CA LYS A 124 -9.18 14.41 11.87
C LYS A 124 -10.62 14.01 11.52
N GLN A 125 -11.51 14.10 12.49
CA GLN A 125 -12.95 14.00 12.25
C GLN A 125 -13.53 15.38 11.93
N TYR A 126 -14.43 15.40 10.96
CA TYR A 126 -15.13 16.56 10.46
C TYR A 126 -16.64 16.31 10.47
N ASN A 127 -17.40 17.38 10.30
CA ASN A 127 -18.87 17.34 10.32
C ASN A 127 -19.48 16.71 9.06
N THR A 128 -18.70 16.55 7.98
CA THR A 128 -19.21 16.00 6.71
C THR A 128 -18.48 14.73 6.31
N ASP A 129 -19.22 13.78 5.75
CA ASP A 129 -18.67 12.49 5.32
C ASP A 129 -17.59 12.63 4.26
N ILE A 130 -17.74 13.62 3.36
CA ILE A 130 -16.75 13.92 2.31
C ILE A 130 -15.43 14.37 2.93
N ALA A 131 -15.46 15.24 3.94
CA ALA A 131 -14.24 15.69 4.61
C ALA A 131 -13.56 14.54 5.39
N ASN A 132 -14.36 13.67 6.02
CA ASN A 132 -13.86 12.47 6.68
C ASN A 132 -13.22 11.48 5.68
N ALA A 133 -13.83 11.27 4.52
CA ALA A 133 -13.28 10.42 3.47
C ALA A 133 -11.94 10.98 2.94
N ASN A 134 -11.85 12.29 2.70
CA ASN A 134 -10.62 12.95 2.26
C ASN A 134 -9.50 12.83 3.31
N ALA A 135 -9.84 12.97 4.60
CA ALA A 135 -8.90 12.79 5.69
C ALA A 135 -8.36 11.36 5.77
N ARG A 136 -9.20 10.35 5.52
CA ARG A 136 -8.80 8.94 5.44
C ARG A 136 -7.88 8.66 4.26
N LEU A 137 -8.24 9.11 3.06
CA LEU A 137 -7.43 8.93 1.85
C LEU A 137 -6.04 9.57 2.02
N SER A 138 -5.99 10.74 2.64
CA SER A 138 -4.74 11.49 2.83
C SER A 138 -3.79 10.87 3.85
N ALA A 139 -4.25 9.92 4.67
CA ALA A 139 -3.41 9.22 5.64
C ALA A 139 -2.85 7.90 5.10
N GLN A 140 -3.20 7.49 3.88
CA GLN A 140 -2.81 6.20 3.30
C GLN A 140 -1.64 6.35 2.32
N LEU A 141 -0.57 5.58 2.53
CA LEU A 141 0.68 5.77 1.80
C LEU A 141 0.55 5.53 0.29
N GLN A 142 -0.27 4.58 -0.14
CA GLN A 142 -0.46 4.30 -1.57
C GLN A 142 -1.03 5.52 -2.32
N TYR A 143 -1.91 6.30 -1.68
CA TYR A 143 -2.47 7.52 -2.27
C TYR A 143 -1.51 8.71 -2.15
N ILE A 144 -0.75 8.79 -1.06
CA ILE A 144 0.32 9.78 -0.90
C ILE A 144 1.39 9.58 -1.99
N PHE A 145 1.79 8.33 -2.28
CA PHE A 145 2.75 8.05 -3.33
C PHE A 145 2.22 8.42 -4.72
N ALA A 146 0.97 8.10 -5.03
CA ALA A 146 0.34 8.51 -6.29
C ALA A 146 0.36 10.04 -6.45
N THR A 147 -0.08 10.77 -5.42
CA THR A 147 -0.11 12.24 -5.42
C THR A 147 1.29 12.83 -5.54
N SER A 148 2.27 12.29 -4.78
CA SER A 148 3.66 12.76 -4.81
C SER A 148 4.29 12.58 -6.18
N ARG A 149 4.01 11.47 -6.86
CA ARG A 149 4.53 11.21 -8.19
C ARG A 149 3.94 12.15 -9.24
N ILE A 150 2.64 12.45 -9.18
CA ILE A 150 2.04 13.49 -10.02
C ILE A 150 2.70 14.84 -9.75
N ALA A 151 2.93 15.20 -8.49
CA ALA A 151 3.61 16.45 -8.13
C ALA A 151 5.04 16.52 -8.70
N HIS A 152 5.81 15.43 -8.65
CA HIS A 152 7.14 15.34 -9.26
C HIS A 152 7.09 15.58 -10.77
N TYR A 153 6.17 14.92 -11.49
CA TYR A 153 6.01 15.12 -12.92
C TYR A 153 5.58 16.54 -13.27
N MET A 154 4.58 17.08 -12.58
CA MET A 154 4.12 18.45 -12.80
C MET A 154 5.25 19.45 -12.57
N LYS A 155 6.06 19.27 -11.52
CA LYS A 155 7.20 20.15 -11.24
C LYS A 155 8.22 20.12 -12.38
N ALA A 156 8.56 18.94 -12.90
CA ALA A 156 9.51 18.79 -13.99
C ALA A 156 8.98 19.39 -15.30
N ILE A 157 7.79 18.97 -15.73
CA ILE A 157 7.18 19.39 -17.01
C ILE A 157 6.89 20.89 -17.02
N MET A 158 6.38 21.44 -15.90
CA MET A 158 6.10 22.88 -15.84
C MET A 158 7.35 23.73 -15.75
N ARG A 159 8.45 23.22 -15.16
CA ARG A 159 9.74 23.92 -15.17
C ARG A 159 10.24 24.12 -16.60
N ASP A 160 10.11 23.10 -17.44
CA ASP A 160 10.59 23.17 -18.83
C ASP A 160 9.72 24.11 -19.69
N LYS A 161 8.50 24.44 -19.24
CA LYS A 161 7.61 25.42 -19.88
C LYS A 161 7.82 26.86 -19.42
N ILE A 162 8.63 27.11 -18.39
CA ILE A 162 8.92 28.48 -17.94
C ILE A 162 9.62 29.23 -19.07
N GLY A 163 9.11 30.41 -19.42
CA GLY A 163 9.62 31.23 -20.53
C GLY A 163 8.88 31.03 -21.86
N SER A 164 7.95 30.07 -21.95
CA SER A 164 7.05 29.95 -23.10
C SER A 164 5.94 31.00 -23.06
N PHE A 165 5.46 31.42 -24.24
CA PHE A 165 4.29 32.28 -24.38
C PHE A 165 3.00 31.49 -24.14
N ALA A 166 2.69 31.19 -22.88
CA ALA A 166 1.52 30.43 -22.48
C ALA A 166 0.55 31.29 -21.65
N SER A 167 -0.70 31.38 -22.08
CA SER A 167 -1.78 31.98 -21.27
C SER A 167 -2.21 31.03 -20.15
N ARG A 168 -2.96 31.56 -19.17
CA ARG A 168 -3.61 30.77 -18.11
C ARG A 168 -4.37 29.56 -18.68
N LYS A 169 -5.14 29.77 -19.76
CA LYS A 169 -5.95 28.73 -20.41
C LYS A 169 -5.10 27.67 -21.08
N ASP A 170 -3.98 28.06 -21.69
CA ASP A 170 -3.08 27.12 -22.35
C ASP A 170 -2.43 26.17 -21.34
N VAL A 171 -2.02 26.70 -20.19
CA VAL A 171 -1.46 25.91 -19.09
C VAL A 171 -2.52 24.96 -18.52
N GLU A 172 -3.75 25.43 -18.32
CA GLU A 172 -4.86 24.60 -17.84
C GLU A 172 -5.19 23.45 -18.79
N LEU A 173 -5.32 23.74 -20.09
CA LEU A 173 -5.59 22.72 -21.11
C LEU A 173 -4.44 21.70 -21.20
N PHE A 174 -3.20 22.18 -21.15
CA PHE A 174 -2.02 21.33 -21.18
C PHE A 174 -1.98 20.36 -19.98
N LEU A 175 -2.20 20.86 -18.77
CA LEU A 175 -2.18 20.05 -17.56
C LEU A 175 -3.31 19.01 -17.55
N ASN A 176 -4.53 19.39 -17.94
CA ASN A 176 -5.66 18.45 -18.00
C ASN A 176 -5.45 17.37 -19.07
N LYS A 177 -4.93 17.73 -20.25
CA LYS A 177 -4.58 16.76 -21.30
C LYS A 177 -3.48 15.80 -20.87
N TRP A 178 -2.50 16.29 -20.10
CA TRP A 178 -1.46 15.43 -19.56
C TRP A 178 -2.02 14.50 -18.46
N LEU A 179 -2.82 15.02 -17.53
CA LEU A 179 -3.44 14.23 -16.46
C LEU A 179 -4.35 13.12 -17.01
N SER A 180 -5.08 13.35 -18.10
CA SER A 180 -5.96 12.34 -18.69
C SER A 180 -5.24 11.09 -19.16
N SER A 181 -3.92 11.15 -19.40
CA SER A 181 -3.12 9.96 -19.75
C SER A 181 -2.95 8.97 -18.60
N TYR A 182 -3.27 9.37 -17.36
CA TYR A 182 -3.19 8.53 -16.17
C TYR A 182 -4.57 8.18 -15.58
N VAL A 183 -5.65 8.57 -16.27
CA VAL A 183 -7.02 8.33 -15.83
C VAL A 183 -7.59 7.09 -16.51
N LEU A 184 -8.12 6.16 -15.72
CA LEU A 184 -8.83 4.98 -16.21
C LEU A 184 -10.32 5.10 -15.91
N LEU A 185 -11.13 5.05 -16.97
CA LEU A 185 -12.57 5.27 -16.87
C LEU A 185 -13.38 4.00 -16.57
N ASP A 186 -12.77 2.83 -16.76
CA ASP A 186 -13.41 1.54 -16.58
C ASP A 186 -13.28 1.06 -15.12
N ASP A 187 -14.41 0.99 -14.42
CA ASP A 187 -14.47 0.51 -13.03
C ASP A 187 -14.32 -1.02 -12.92
N THR A 188 -14.55 -1.75 -14.01
CA THR A 188 -14.42 -3.22 -14.07
C THR A 188 -13.03 -3.70 -14.46
N ALA A 189 -12.13 -2.75 -14.76
CA ALA A 189 -10.77 -3.04 -15.14
C ALA A 189 -10.02 -3.86 -14.07
N SER A 190 -9.06 -4.65 -14.55
CA SER A 190 -8.22 -5.50 -13.70
C SER A 190 -7.40 -4.67 -12.71
N GLN A 191 -6.97 -5.30 -11.63
CA GLN A 191 -6.11 -4.66 -10.65
C GLN A 191 -4.80 -4.15 -11.25
N GLU A 192 -4.21 -4.90 -12.19
CA GLU A 192 -3.02 -4.47 -12.92
C GLU A 192 -3.28 -3.19 -13.75
N ALA A 193 -4.43 -3.10 -14.44
CA ALA A 193 -4.78 -1.90 -15.19
C ALA A 193 -4.96 -0.70 -14.25
N LYS A 194 -5.66 -0.88 -13.13
CA LYS A 194 -5.83 0.15 -12.10
C LYS A 194 -4.50 0.55 -11.42
N ALA A 195 -3.53 -0.35 -11.35
CA ALA A 195 -2.20 -0.05 -10.83
C ALA A 195 -1.36 0.77 -11.82
N LYS A 196 -1.49 0.51 -13.13
CA LYS A 196 -0.83 1.31 -14.20
C LYS A 196 -1.46 2.69 -14.38
N PHE A 197 -2.76 2.80 -14.14
CA PHE A 197 -3.55 4.03 -14.26
C PHE A 197 -4.27 4.30 -12.92
N PRO A 198 -3.59 4.93 -11.94
CA PRO A 198 -4.08 4.98 -10.57
C PRO A 198 -5.25 5.94 -10.33
N LEU A 199 -5.59 6.79 -11.30
CA LEU A 199 -6.59 7.84 -11.15
C LEU A 199 -7.91 7.43 -11.81
N ARG A 200 -9.02 7.59 -11.09
CA ARG A 200 -10.37 7.47 -11.65
C ARG A 200 -10.82 8.78 -12.31
N GLU A 201 -10.40 9.90 -11.75
CA GLU A 201 -10.72 11.25 -12.22
C GLU A 201 -9.61 12.20 -11.80
N ALA A 202 -9.30 13.19 -12.65
CA ALA A 202 -8.30 14.20 -12.36
C ALA A 202 -8.68 15.52 -13.04
N ARG A 203 -8.44 16.64 -12.36
CA ARG A 203 -8.71 17.98 -12.88
C ARG A 203 -7.71 18.98 -12.34
N ALA A 204 -7.19 19.84 -13.20
CA ALA A 204 -6.35 20.98 -12.81
C ALA A 204 -7.05 22.29 -13.14
N GLU A 205 -7.11 23.21 -12.18
CA GLU A 205 -7.58 24.58 -12.33
C GLU A 205 -6.39 25.54 -12.23
N VAL A 206 -6.29 26.51 -13.14
CA VAL A 206 -5.17 27.47 -13.17
C VAL A 206 -5.70 28.88 -13.02
N PHE A 207 -5.14 29.61 -12.07
CA PHE A 207 -5.48 30.98 -11.71
C PHE A 207 -4.31 31.92 -11.97
N GLU A 208 -4.60 33.13 -12.42
CA GLU A 208 -3.60 34.20 -12.45
C GLU A 208 -3.36 34.75 -11.05
N VAL A 209 -2.11 35.09 -10.75
CA VAL A 209 -1.75 35.73 -9.48
C VAL A 209 -1.87 37.25 -9.66
N PRO A 210 -2.78 37.92 -8.93
CA PRO A 210 -2.94 39.38 -9.03
C PRO A 210 -1.62 40.11 -8.78
N GLY A 211 -1.31 41.09 -9.63
CA GLY A 211 -0.09 41.90 -9.54
C GLY A 211 1.18 41.21 -10.04
N LYS A 212 1.12 39.98 -10.58
CA LYS A 212 2.28 39.27 -11.14
C LYS A 212 1.98 38.65 -12.52
N PRO A 213 2.09 39.43 -13.61
CA PRO A 213 1.88 38.92 -14.96
C PRO A 213 2.79 37.71 -15.27
N GLY A 214 2.23 36.69 -15.92
CA GLY A 214 2.96 35.45 -16.24
C GLY A 214 3.15 34.48 -15.07
N VAL A 215 2.65 34.81 -13.87
CA VAL A 215 2.66 33.90 -12.71
C VAL A 215 1.27 33.31 -12.51
N TYR A 216 1.21 31.98 -12.52
CA TYR A 216 -0.02 31.24 -12.34
C TYR A 216 0.04 30.35 -11.09
N LYS A 217 -1.12 30.15 -10.45
CA LYS A 217 -1.34 29.18 -9.38
C LYS A 217 -2.19 28.04 -9.93
N ALA A 218 -1.69 26.81 -9.86
CA ALA A 218 -2.46 25.62 -10.21
C ALA A 218 -3.00 24.93 -8.96
N VAL A 219 -4.26 24.50 -8.99
CA VAL A 219 -4.89 23.62 -8.00
C VAL A 219 -5.30 22.35 -8.71
N THR A 220 -4.79 21.21 -8.27
CA THR A 220 -5.04 19.91 -8.91
C THR A 220 -5.83 19.01 -7.98
N TYR A 221 -6.95 18.50 -8.46
CA TYR A 221 -7.82 17.55 -7.79
C TYR A 221 -7.56 16.18 -8.41
N LEU A 222 -7.24 15.19 -7.56
CA LEU A 222 -6.92 13.83 -7.97
C LEU A 222 -7.84 12.88 -7.20
N ARG A 223 -8.60 12.06 -7.92
CA ARG A 223 -9.44 11.02 -7.34
C ARG A 223 -8.86 9.65 -7.72
N PRO A 224 -8.27 8.90 -6.79
CA PRO A 224 -7.71 7.59 -7.09
C PRO A 224 -8.79 6.52 -7.20
N HIS A 225 -8.43 5.35 -7.70
CA HIS A 225 -9.25 4.15 -7.51
C HIS A 225 -9.22 3.70 -6.04
N TYR A 226 -10.40 3.38 -5.49
CA TYR A 226 -10.50 2.89 -4.13
C TYR A 226 -10.12 1.41 -4.05
N GLN A 227 -9.36 1.08 -3.01
CA GLN A 227 -9.07 -0.31 -2.64
C GLN A 227 -10.03 -0.71 -1.50
N LEU A 228 -10.44 -1.99 -1.48
CA LEU A 228 -11.31 -2.51 -0.44
C LEU A 228 -10.60 -2.44 0.92
N ASP A 229 -11.26 -1.83 1.91
CA ASP A 229 -10.68 -1.63 3.24
C ASP A 229 -11.42 -2.46 4.32
N GLU A 230 -12.75 -2.46 4.29
CA GLU A 230 -13.59 -3.20 5.25
C GLU A 230 -14.86 -3.69 4.56
N LEU A 231 -15.33 -4.88 4.96
CA LEU A 231 -16.61 -5.44 4.55
C LEU A 231 -17.35 -6.00 5.78
N THR A 232 -18.47 -5.39 6.15
CA THR A 232 -19.37 -5.95 7.17
C THR A 232 -20.47 -6.75 6.49
N ALA A 233 -20.48 -8.08 6.68
CA ALA A 233 -21.50 -8.96 6.13
C ALA A 233 -22.50 -9.40 7.20
N SER A 234 -23.80 -9.32 6.90
CA SER A 234 -24.86 -9.92 7.73
C SER A 234 -25.52 -11.07 6.98
N LEU A 235 -25.35 -12.30 7.48
CA LEU A 235 -26.03 -13.47 6.92
C LEU A 235 -27.38 -13.65 7.63
N ARG A 236 -28.45 -13.78 6.85
CA ARG A 236 -29.80 -14.04 7.36
C ARG A 236 -30.31 -15.33 6.74
N LEU A 237 -30.64 -16.30 7.58
CA LEU A 237 -31.33 -17.50 7.15
C LEU A 237 -32.82 -17.19 7.05
N VAL A 238 -33.39 -17.33 5.86
CA VAL A 238 -34.80 -17.04 5.58
C VAL A 238 -35.42 -18.25 4.88
N ALA A 239 -36.67 -18.56 5.21
CA ALA A 239 -37.40 -19.66 4.57
C ALA A 239 -37.79 -19.33 3.12
N GLU A 240 -37.95 -18.04 2.82
CA GLU A 240 -38.17 -17.52 1.48
C GLU A 240 -37.33 -16.24 1.33
N LEU A 241 -36.65 -16.09 0.19
CA LEU A 241 -35.82 -14.91 -0.06
C LEU A 241 -36.73 -13.68 -0.14
N PRO A 242 -36.52 -12.64 0.70
CA PRO A 242 -37.32 -11.43 0.63
C PRO A 242 -37.14 -10.78 -0.75
N GLN A 243 -38.23 -10.27 -1.32
CA GLN A 243 -38.15 -9.53 -2.57
C GLN A 243 -37.21 -8.32 -2.43
N SER A 244 -36.37 -8.11 -3.45
CA SER A 244 -35.38 -7.03 -3.49
C SER A 244 -36.03 -5.70 -3.14
N THR A 245 -35.63 -5.10 -2.02
CA THR A 245 -36.18 -3.82 -1.55
C THR A 245 -35.38 -2.63 -2.10
N ARG A 246 -34.94 -2.69 -3.37
CA ARG A 246 -34.25 -1.58 -4.04
C ARG A 246 -34.79 -1.37 -5.45
N GLY A 247 -35.66 -0.35 -5.57
CA GLY A 247 -35.58 0.66 -6.62
C GLY A 247 -34.68 1.81 -6.16
#